data_AF-A0A512IQY4-F1
#
_entry.id   AF-A0A512IQY4-F1
#
_cell.length_a   1.000
_cell.length_b   1.000
_cell.length_c   1.000
_cell.angle_alpha   90.00
_cell.angle_beta   90.00
_cell.angle_gamma   90.00
#
_symmetry.space_group_name_H-M   'P 1'
#
loop_
_entity.id
_entity.type
_entity.pdbx_description
1 polymer ?
#
loop_
_entity_poly.entity_id
_entity_poly.type
_entity_poly.pdbx_seq_one_letter_code
_entity_poly.pdbx_strand_id
1 'polypeptide(L)'
;MPHLQRLPPWPDLAPLEPILDAANIVGLFEWNIAENRIFPCLGMARIFGLDLSTIREGAPASAFLAALHPKDRAAFSARVGHGRRGVEQTIYRVSAPGSAATRTILDVTRLSFDANGSPDWACGALFDYPGDNKPGMLPSSGHKVLAALDRAAGLAIELRRVVQEVQSPTLQTLVDMVLIEIASSLARQMERPEMARLN
;
A
#
# COMPACT_ATOMS: atom_id res chain seq x y z
N MET A 1 20.95 -0.78 5.30
CA MET A 1 19.66 -0.26 4.80
C MET A 1 19.37 0.99 5.60
N PRO A 2 19.22 2.17 4.99
CA PRO A 2 18.85 3.35 5.76
C PRO A 2 17.45 3.12 6.34
N HIS A 3 17.32 3.32 7.65
CA HIS A 3 16.05 3.36 8.34
C HIS A 3 15.17 4.41 7.64
N LEU A 4 13.93 4.04 7.30
CA LEU A 4 12.98 5.02 6.78
C LEU A 4 12.73 6.05 7.88
N GLN A 5 13.36 7.21 7.78
CA GLN A 5 12.95 8.38 8.57
C GLN A 5 11.55 8.78 8.11
N ARG A 6 10.75 9.26 9.05
CA ARG A 6 9.43 9.87 8.77
C ARG A 6 9.57 10.79 7.56
N LEU A 7 8.87 10.46 6.47
CA LEU A 7 8.74 11.41 5.37
C LEU A 7 7.90 12.59 5.88
N PRO A 8 8.13 13.81 5.36
CA PRO A 8 7.25 14.93 5.67
C PRO A 8 5.78 14.51 5.42
N PRO A 9 4.82 15.07 6.18
CA PRO A 9 3.41 14.75 5.97
C PRO A 9 3.07 14.84 4.48
N TRP A 10 2.20 13.94 4.00
CA TRP A 10 1.82 13.87 2.59
C TRP A 10 1.65 15.28 2.02
N PRO A 11 2.32 15.61 0.90
CA PRO A 11 2.10 16.90 0.25
C PRO A 11 0.61 17.03 -0.11
N ASP A 12 0.18 18.24 -0.44
CA ASP A 12 -1.16 18.39 -1.03
C ASP A 12 -1.26 17.48 -2.25
N LEU A 13 -2.13 16.46 -2.16
CA LEU A 13 -2.30 15.46 -3.21
C LEU A 13 -3.33 15.90 -4.25
N ALA A 14 -3.97 17.08 -4.09
CA ALA A 14 -4.93 17.60 -5.07
C ALA A 14 -4.38 17.59 -6.51
N PRO A 15 -3.11 17.96 -6.79
CA PRO A 15 -2.57 17.89 -8.15
C PRO A 15 -2.39 16.45 -8.68
N LEU A 16 -2.39 15.46 -7.80
CA LEU A 16 -2.20 14.04 -8.14
C LEU A 16 -3.53 13.26 -8.17
N GLU A 17 -4.65 13.87 -7.74
CA GLU A 17 -5.98 13.22 -7.73
C GLU A 17 -6.32 12.54 -9.06
N PRO A 18 -6.13 13.17 -10.25
CA PRO A 18 -6.42 12.49 -11.52
C PRO A 18 -5.60 11.22 -11.75
N ILE A 19 -4.36 11.18 -11.26
CA ILE A 19 -3.45 10.03 -11.40
C ILE A 19 -3.87 8.94 -10.39
N LEU A 20 -4.20 9.33 -9.17
CA LEU A 20 -4.69 8.41 -8.13
C LEU A 20 -6.00 7.76 -8.57
N ASP A 21 -6.93 8.53 -9.12
CA ASP A 21 -8.20 8.05 -9.67
C ASP A 21 -7.97 7.10 -10.85
N ALA A 22 -7.12 7.47 -11.81
CA ALA A 22 -6.77 6.60 -12.94
C ALA A 22 -6.11 5.28 -12.51
N ALA A 23 -5.37 5.29 -11.40
CA ALA A 23 -4.75 4.12 -10.79
C ALA A 23 -5.67 3.36 -9.81
N ASN A 24 -6.90 3.84 -9.60
CA ASN A 24 -7.88 3.32 -8.64
C ASN A 24 -7.36 3.31 -7.18
N ILE A 25 -6.45 4.23 -6.86
CA ILE A 25 -5.89 4.43 -5.52
C ILE A 25 -6.83 5.35 -4.75
N VAL A 26 -7.41 4.82 -3.68
CA VAL A 26 -8.39 5.54 -2.84
C VAL A 26 -7.78 6.04 -1.53
N GLY A 27 -6.54 5.64 -1.23
CA GLY A 27 -5.81 6.09 -0.06
C GLY A 27 -4.34 5.72 -0.11
N LEU A 28 -3.52 6.48 0.60
CA LEU A 28 -2.10 6.26 0.82
C LEU A 28 -1.82 6.40 2.32
N PHE A 29 -0.80 5.71 2.82
CA PHE A 29 -0.41 5.84 4.21
C PHE A 29 1.05 5.51 4.47
N GLU A 30 1.53 6.06 5.58
CA GLU A 30 2.74 5.63 6.25
C GLU A 30 2.39 5.17 7.66
N TRP A 31 3.22 4.31 8.22
CA TRP A 31 3.06 3.81 9.56
C TRP A 31 4.40 3.72 10.25
N ASN A 32 4.58 4.54 11.28
CA ASN A 32 5.57 4.29 12.32
C ASN A 32 5.04 3.17 13.23
N ILE A 33 5.52 1.95 13.04
CA ILE A 33 5.06 0.79 13.80
C ILE A 33 5.57 0.88 15.24
N ALA A 34 6.83 1.29 15.42
CA ALA A 34 7.46 1.43 16.73
C ALA A 34 6.72 2.42 17.64
N GLU A 35 6.26 3.56 17.10
CA GLU A 35 5.51 4.57 17.86
C GLU A 35 3.98 4.37 17.79
N ASN A 36 3.51 3.34 17.07
CA ASN A 36 2.10 3.12 16.77
C ASN A 36 1.43 4.40 16.25
N ARG A 37 1.92 4.91 15.11
CA ARG A 37 1.38 6.10 14.43
C ARG A 37 1.25 5.89 12.93
N ILE A 38 0.01 5.83 12.45
CA ILE A 38 -0.33 5.79 11.03
C ILE A 38 -0.63 7.21 10.57
N PHE A 39 0.00 7.62 9.48
CA PHE A 39 -0.15 8.92 8.83
C PHE A 39 -0.93 8.72 7.52
N PRO A 40 -2.27 8.83 7.55
CA PRO A 40 -3.10 8.63 6.37
C PRO A 40 -3.03 9.87 5.47
N CYS A 41 -3.15 9.68 4.16
CA CYS A 41 -3.52 10.79 3.28
C CYS A 41 -5.01 11.14 3.48
N LEU A 42 -5.44 12.26 2.89
CA LEU A 42 -6.83 12.73 2.98
C LEU A 42 -7.84 11.68 2.48
N GLY A 43 -7.53 10.96 1.39
CA GLY A 43 -8.38 9.90 0.85
C GLY A 43 -8.61 8.77 1.85
N MET A 44 -7.53 8.29 2.50
CA MET A 44 -7.64 7.26 3.53
C MET A 44 -8.39 7.79 4.77
N ALA A 45 -8.09 9.00 5.24
CA ALA A 45 -8.77 9.58 6.40
C ALA A 45 -10.30 9.61 6.21
N ARG A 46 -10.77 9.95 5.01
CA ARG A 46 -12.20 9.91 4.64
C ARG A 46 -12.78 8.49 4.68
N ILE A 47 -12.06 7.49 4.19
CA ILE A 47 -12.51 6.08 4.20
C ILE A 47 -12.72 5.56 5.63
N PHE A 48 -11.80 5.92 6.53
CA PHE A 48 -11.83 5.46 7.92
C PHE A 48 -12.62 6.39 8.85
N GLY A 49 -13.18 7.50 8.34
CA GLY A 49 -13.95 8.46 9.12
C GLY A 49 -13.14 9.19 10.18
N LEU A 50 -11.86 9.47 9.89
CA LEU A 50 -10.94 10.16 10.80
C LEU A 50 -11.05 11.68 10.65
N ASP A 51 -10.82 12.41 11.74
CA ASP A 51 -10.72 13.88 11.70
C ASP A 51 -9.48 14.32 10.93
N LEU A 52 -9.57 15.46 10.23
CA LEU A 52 -8.49 16.03 9.42
C LEU A 52 -7.26 16.39 10.24
N SER A 53 -7.42 16.73 11.52
CA SER A 53 -6.32 16.95 12.46
C SER A 53 -5.40 15.72 12.57
N THR A 54 -5.96 14.51 12.41
CA THR A 54 -5.27 13.22 12.46
C THR A 54 -4.27 13.01 11.33
N ILE A 55 -4.44 13.68 10.18
CA ILE A 55 -3.56 13.52 9.01
C ILE A 55 -2.12 13.97 9.32
N ARG A 56 -1.96 15.03 10.13
CA ARG A 56 -0.66 15.61 10.46
C ARG A 56 0.02 14.92 11.63
N GLU A 57 -0.74 14.65 12.69
CA GLU A 57 -0.22 14.08 13.94
C GLU A 57 -0.11 12.55 13.88
N GLY A 58 -0.83 11.93 12.95
CA GLY A 58 -1.01 10.49 12.87
C GLY A 58 -1.95 9.97 13.94
N ALA A 59 -2.53 8.80 13.71
CA ALA A 59 -3.37 8.10 14.69
C ALA A 59 -2.80 6.73 15.04
N PRO A 60 -3.09 6.21 16.24
CA PRO A 60 -2.77 4.83 16.57
C PRO A 60 -3.55 3.86 15.69
N ALA A 61 -3.00 2.66 15.43
CA ALA A 61 -3.66 1.62 14.64
C ALA A 61 -5.06 1.26 15.16
N SER A 62 -5.30 1.40 16.47
CA SER A 62 -6.61 1.20 17.10
C SER A 62 -7.71 2.12 16.56
N ALA A 63 -7.37 3.35 16.11
CA ALA A 63 -8.34 4.26 15.50
C ALA A 63 -8.86 3.72 14.16
N PHE A 64 -8.00 3.04 13.40
CA PHE A 64 -8.36 2.43 12.11
C PHE A 64 -9.11 1.10 12.30
N LEU A 65 -8.72 0.31 13.33
CA LEU A 65 -9.41 -0.94 13.69
C LEU A 65 -10.91 -0.73 14.00
N ALA A 66 -11.29 0.44 14.51
CA ALA A 66 -12.68 0.76 14.81
C ALA A 66 -13.57 0.78 13.55
N ALA A 67 -13.03 1.26 12.42
CA ALA A 67 -13.74 1.32 11.15
C ALA A 67 -13.77 -0.02 10.41
N LEU A 68 -12.89 -0.97 10.77
CA LEU A 68 -12.92 -2.31 10.20
C LEU A 68 -14.18 -3.06 10.63
N HIS A 69 -14.77 -3.79 9.68
CA HIS A 69 -15.88 -4.70 9.94
C HIS A 69 -15.49 -5.70 11.06
N PRO A 70 -16.37 -5.99 12.04
CA PRO A 70 -15.99 -6.79 13.21
C PRO A 70 -15.36 -8.15 12.90
N LYS A 71 -15.78 -8.80 11.81
CA LYS A 71 -15.22 -10.10 11.37
C LYS A 71 -13.79 -10.01 10.83
N ASP A 72 -13.32 -8.82 10.48
CA ASP A 72 -12.01 -8.63 9.83
C ASP A 72 -10.94 -8.14 10.82
N ARG A 73 -11.35 -7.64 12.00
CA ARG A 73 -10.46 -7.06 13.03
C ARG A 73 -9.41 -8.05 13.53
N ALA A 74 -9.81 -9.28 13.85
CA ALA A 74 -8.90 -10.29 14.37
C ALA A 74 -7.81 -10.68 13.34
N ALA A 75 -8.22 -10.85 12.08
CA ALA A 75 -7.31 -11.16 10.98
C ALA A 75 -6.32 -10.00 10.71
N PHE A 76 -6.82 -8.75 10.76
CA PHE A 76 -5.97 -7.57 10.60
C PHE A 76 -4.93 -7.46 11.72
N SER A 77 -5.32 -7.63 12.99
CA SER A 77 -4.37 -7.57 14.12
C SER A 77 -3.33 -8.69 14.07
N ALA A 78 -3.72 -9.89 13.66
CA ALA A 78 -2.78 -11.01 13.50
C ALA A 78 -1.73 -10.71 12.43
N ARG A 79 -2.12 -10.11 11.29
CA ARG A 79 -1.19 -9.71 10.23
C ARG A 79 -0.13 -8.75 10.72
N VAL A 80 -0.52 -7.71 11.44
CA VAL A 80 0.41 -6.70 11.98
C VAL A 80 1.51 -7.36 12.82
N GLY A 81 1.15 -8.35 13.64
CA GLY A 81 2.11 -9.07 14.49
C GLY A 81 2.96 -10.12 13.75
N HIS A 82 2.55 -10.60 12.58
CA HIS A 82 3.22 -11.68 11.83
C HIS A 82 3.74 -11.24 10.46
N GLY A 83 3.78 -9.93 10.21
CA GLY A 83 4.18 -9.36 8.94
C GLY A 83 5.58 -9.82 8.51
N ARG A 84 5.76 -10.07 7.22
CA ARG A 84 7.04 -10.50 6.64
C ARG A 84 7.70 -9.34 5.90
N ARG A 85 9.03 -9.40 5.74
CA ARG A 85 9.77 -8.47 4.86
C ARG A 85 9.18 -8.49 3.46
N GLY A 86 8.92 -7.30 2.90
CA GLY A 86 8.43 -7.14 1.54
C GLY A 86 7.04 -6.53 1.47
N VAL A 87 6.37 -6.77 0.33
CA VAL A 87 5.01 -6.30 0.07
C VAL A 87 4.00 -7.36 0.50
N GLU A 88 3.05 -6.93 1.31
CA GLU A 88 1.88 -7.69 1.72
C GLU A 88 0.61 -7.12 1.10
N GLN A 89 -0.35 -8.01 0.86
CA GLN A 89 -1.66 -7.67 0.32
C GLN A 89 -2.74 -8.20 1.24
N THR A 90 -3.73 -7.40 1.57
CA THR A 90 -4.85 -7.81 2.44
C THR A 90 -6.14 -7.21 1.96
N ILE A 91 -7.22 -7.99 2.01
CA ILE A 91 -8.57 -7.51 1.73
C ILE A 91 -9.35 -7.46 3.03
N TYR A 92 -9.95 -6.31 3.33
CA TYR A 92 -10.83 -6.12 4.47
C TYR A 92 -11.97 -5.16 4.15
N ARG A 93 -13.03 -5.20 4.96
CA ARG A 93 -14.16 -4.29 4.84
C ARG A 93 -14.04 -3.16 5.84
N VAL A 94 -14.31 -1.94 5.37
CA VAL A 94 -14.34 -0.72 6.17
C VAL A 94 -15.77 -0.17 6.14
N SER A 95 -16.24 0.33 7.27
CA SER A 95 -17.54 1.01 7.39
C SER A 95 -17.28 2.38 7.99
N ALA A 96 -17.85 3.42 7.39
CA ALA A 96 -17.84 4.73 8.02
C ALA A 96 -18.56 4.64 9.38
N PRO A 97 -18.11 5.37 10.41
CA PRO A 97 -18.79 5.40 11.70
C PRO A 97 -20.29 5.68 11.54
N GLY A 98 -21.13 4.78 12.07
CA GLY A 98 -22.59 4.91 12.00
C GLY A 98 -23.25 4.43 10.69
N SER A 99 -22.49 3.96 9.70
CA SER A 99 -23.03 3.39 8.46
C SER A 99 -23.07 1.86 8.49
N ALA A 100 -24.14 1.28 7.97
CA ALA A 100 -24.24 -0.17 7.71
C ALA A 100 -23.61 -0.58 6.36
N ALA A 101 -23.32 0.39 5.48
CA ALA A 101 -22.70 0.12 4.19
C ALA A 101 -21.20 -0.11 4.36
N THR A 102 -20.71 -1.23 3.84
CA THR A 102 -19.29 -1.59 3.87
C THR A 102 -18.63 -1.32 2.52
N ARG A 103 -17.43 -0.74 2.53
CA ARG A 103 -16.53 -0.64 1.39
C ARG A 103 -15.46 -1.73 1.51
N THR A 104 -15.25 -2.51 0.47
CA THR A 104 -14.19 -3.54 0.44
C THR A 104 -12.91 -2.92 -0.09
N ILE A 105 -11.84 -3.01 0.70
CA ILE A 105 -10.54 -2.38 0.43
C ILE A 105 -9.49 -3.46 0.23
N LEU A 106 -8.69 -3.31 -0.82
CA LEU A 106 -7.39 -3.97 -0.96
C LEU A 106 -6.31 -3.04 -0.42
N ASP A 107 -5.63 -3.48 0.63
CA ASP A 107 -4.46 -2.84 1.23
C ASP A 107 -3.19 -3.51 0.71
N VAL A 108 -2.35 -2.72 0.05
CA VAL A 108 -1.01 -3.13 -0.39
C VAL A 108 0.01 -2.39 0.47
N THR A 109 0.63 -3.11 1.40
CA THR A 109 1.57 -2.55 2.37
C THR A 109 2.98 -3.07 2.12
N ARG A 110 4.00 -2.22 2.15
CA ARG A 110 5.39 -2.65 2.32
C ARG A 110 5.80 -2.49 3.78
N LEU A 111 6.37 -3.55 4.36
CA LEU A 111 6.98 -3.51 5.68
C LEU A 111 8.50 -3.36 5.58
N SER A 112 9.03 -2.51 6.44
CA SER A 112 10.45 -2.35 6.72
C SER A 112 10.73 -2.79 8.16
N PHE A 113 11.99 -3.12 8.41
CA PHE A 113 12.43 -3.77 9.63
C PHE A 113 13.75 -3.15 10.09
N ASP A 114 13.89 -3.00 11.40
CA ASP A 114 15.08 -2.48 12.04
C ASP A 114 16.26 -3.47 11.95
N ALA A 115 17.40 -3.06 12.54
CA ALA A 115 18.61 -3.88 12.61
C ALA A 115 18.43 -5.19 13.39
N ASN A 116 17.45 -5.25 14.30
CA ASN A 116 17.12 -6.45 15.09
C ASN A 116 16.13 -7.36 14.36
N GLY A 117 15.65 -6.96 13.18
CA GLY A 117 14.66 -7.71 12.42
C GLY A 117 13.25 -7.60 12.97
N SER A 118 12.95 -6.55 13.73
CA SER A 118 11.58 -6.18 14.13
C SER A 118 10.99 -5.17 13.14
N PRO A 119 9.70 -5.26 12.80
CA PRO A 119 9.07 -4.29 11.89
C PRO A 119 9.02 -2.90 12.53
N ASP A 120 9.55 -1.90 11.84
CA ASP A 120 9.68 -0.52 12.37
C ASP A 120 8.85 0.50 11.57
N TRP A 121 8.70 0.27 10.26
CA TRP A 121 7.97 1.15 9.36
C TRP A 121 7.11 0.39 8.36
N ALA A 122 6.01 0.99 7.94
CA ALA A 122 5.23 0.55 6.79
C ALA A 122 4.83 1.72 5.90
N CYS A 123 4.63 1.46 4.61
CA CYS A 123 3.93 2.39 3.73
C CYS A 123 3.09 1.61 2.73
N GLY A 124 2.03 2.23 2.22
CA GLY A 124 1.12 1.50 1.35
C GLY A 124 0.08 2.34 0.65
N ALA A 125 -0.70 1.63 -0.17
CA ALA A 125 -1.81 2.17 -0.94
C ALA A 125 -3.05 1.30 -0.73
N LEU A 126 -4.20 1.97 -0.73
CA LEU A 126 -5.51 1.37 -0.63
C LEU A 126 -6.22 1.48 -1.97
N PHE A 127 -6.89 0.42 -2.37
CA PHE A 127 -7.66 0.34 -3.61
C PHE A 127 -9.09 -0.10 -3.30
N ASP A 128 -10.05 0.42 -4.07
CA ASP A 128 -11.37 -0.19 -4.11
C ASP A 128 -11.27 -1.59 -4.69
N TYR A 129 -11.82 -2.57 -3.95
CA TYR A 129 -11.85 -3.95 -4.39
C TYR A 129 -13.28 -4.37 -4.71
N PRO A 130 -13.65 -4.52 -5.99
CA PRO A 130 -14.97 -5.00 -6.38
C PRO A 130 -15.05 -6.51 -6.15
N GLY A 131 -15.60 -6.94 -5.02
CA GLY A 131 -15.89 -8.36 -4.81
C GLY A 131 -16.43 -8.72 -3.43
N ASP A 132 -17.35 -9.68 -3.41
CA ASP A 132 -17.86 -10.39 -2.22
C ASP A 132 -16.89 -11.47 -1.70
N ASN A 133 -15.64 -11.44 -2.16
CA ASN A 133 -14.67 -12.49 -1.85
C ASN A 133 -14.33 -12.50 -0.36
N LYS A 134 -14.23 -13.71 0.19
CA LYS A 134 -13.90 -13.92 1.60
C LYS A 134 -12.59 -13.17 1.95
N PRO A 135 -12.57 -12.41 3.04
CA PRO A 135 -11.35 -11.77 3.53
C PRO A 135 -10.26 -12.83 3.73
N GLY A 136 -9.06 -12.59 3.22
CA GLY A 136 -7.89 -13.41 3.57
C GLY A 136 -6.92 -13.80 2.45
N MET A 137 -7.29 -13.76 1.16
CA MET A 137 -6.35 -13.96 0.04
C MET A 137 -6.99 -13.62 -1.31
N LEU A 138 -6.28 -12.89 -2.18
CA LEU A 138 -6.69 -12.64 -3.57
C LEU A 138 -6.65 -13.96 -4.40
N PRO A 139 -7.64 -14.23 -5.27
CA PRO A 139 -7.51 -15.25 -6.31
C PRO A 139 -6.47 -14.82 -7.35
N SER A 140 -5.64 -15.77 -7.78
CA SER A 140 -4.69 -15.64 -8.87
C SER A 140 -5.40 -15.48 -10.22
N SER A 141 -5.35 -14.28 -10.80
CA SER A 141 -5.57 -14.06 -12.24
C SER A 141 -4.27 -13.52 -12.85
N GLY A 142 -3.26 -14.40 -12.95
CA GLY A 142 -1.86 -14.02 -13.23
C GLY A 142 -1.64 -13.25 -14.53
N HIS A 143 -2.49 -13.46 -15.55
CA HIS A 143 -2.29 -12.90 -16.89
C HIS A 143 -2.53 -11.38 -16.98
N LYS A 144 -3.52 -10.83 -16.25
CA LYS A 144 -3.78 -9.37 -16.27
C LYS A 144 -2.78 -8.59 -15.40
N VAL A 145 -2.31 -9.22 -14.32
CA VAL A 145 -1.35 -8.63 -13.38
C VAL A 145 0.03 -8.52 -14.01
N LEU A 146 0.48 -9.56 -14.72
CA LEU A 146 1.76 -9.53 -15.44
C LEU A 146 1.78 -8.41 -16.50
N ALA A 147 0.71 -8.28 -17.28
CA ALA A 147 0.59 -7.22 -18.29
C ALA A 147 0.53 -5.80 -17.66
N ALA A 148 -0.03 -5.66 -16.45
CA ALA A 148 -0.04 -4.39 -15.74
C ALA A 148 1.34 -4.03 -15.17
N LEU A 149 2.05 -5.01 -14.61
CA LEU A 149 3.42 -4.83 -14.12
C LEU A 149 4.40 -4.49 -15.25
N ASP A 150 4.23 -5.10 -16.42
CA ASP A 150 5.03 -4.80 -17.61
C ASP A 150 4.82 -3.35 -18.08
N ARG A 151 3.56 -2.89 -18.15
CA ARG A 151 3.26 -1.48 -18.43
C ARG A 151 3.84 -0.53 -17.37
N ALA A 152 3.75 -0.89 -16.09
CA ALA A 152 4.31 -0.08 -15.01
C ALA A 152 5.85 0.01 -15.10
N ALA A 153 6.52 -1.08 -15.49
CA ALA A 153 7.96 -1.07 -15.73
C ALA A 153 8.34 -0.08 -16.84
N GLY A 154 7.59 -0.08 -17.95
CA GLY A 154 7.79 0.88 -19.05
C GLY A 154 7.72 2.33 -18.59
N LEU A 155 6.66 2.68 -17.86
CA LEU A 155 6.47 4.04 -17.31
C LEU A 155 7.57 4.44 -16.31
N ALA A 156 7.95 3.52 -15.41
CA ALA A 156 8.99 3.79 -14.42
C ALA A 156 10.38 3.97 -15.06
N ILE A 157 10.68 3.26 -16.17
CA ILE A 157 11.91 3.45 -16.94
C ILE A 157 11.94 4.83 -17.62
N GLU A 158 10.82 5.25 -18.21
CA GLU A 158 10.71 6.59 -18.80
C GLU A 158 10.85 7.69 -17.74
N LEU A 159 10.16 7.54 -16.60
CA LEU A 159 10.28 8.46 -15.48
C LEU A 159 11.73 8.54 -14.97
N ARG A 160 12.44 7.41 -14.92
CA ARG A 160 13.86 7.38 -14.51
C ARG A 160 14.73 8.25 -15.41
N ARG A 161 14.49 8.21 -16.73
CA ARG A 161 15.23 9.04 -17.71
C ARG A 161 14.96 10.52 -17.49
N VAL A 162 13.69 10.91 -17.34
CA VAL A 162 13.31 12.30 -17.08
C VAL A 162 13.92 12.79 -15.76
N VAL A 163 13.89 11.97 -14.71
CA VAL A 163 14.44 12.32 -13.39
C VAL A 163 15.96 12.50 -13.39
N GLN A 164 16.69 11.82 -14.28
CA GLN A 164 18.13 12.03 -14.44
C GLN A 164 18.45 13.46 -14.92
N GLU A 165 17.59 14.06 -15.74
CA GLU A 165 17.74 15.44 -16.22
C GLU A 165 17.50 16.47 -15.10
N VAL A 166 16.65 16.13 -14.12
CA VAL A 166 16.32 16.99 -12.97
C VAL A 166 17.46 17.05 -11.94
N GLN A 167 18.43 16.13 -12.00
CA GLN A 167 19.58 16.07 -11.10
C GLN A 167 19.21 16.04 -9.60
N SER A 168 18.02 15.53 -9.25
CA SER A 168 17.59 15.36 -7.86
C SER A 168 17.95 13.95 -7.36
N PRO A 169 18.90 13.80 -6.41
CA PRO A 169 19.27 12.49 -5.88
C PRO A 169 18.11 11.78 -5.19
N THR A 170 17.22 12.55 -4.55
CA THR A 170 16.02 12.03 -3.89
C THR A 170 15.02 11.46 -4.89
N LEU A 171 14.71 12.18 -5.97
CA LEU A 171 13.82 11.66 -7.01
C LEU A 171 14.42 10.44 -7.70
N GLN A 172 15.73 10.44 -7.93
CA GLN A 172 16.43 9.30 -8.53
C GLN A 172 16.30 8.05 -7.65
N THR A 173 16.44 8.21 -6.33
CA THR A 173 16.29 7.11 -5.37
C THR A 173 14.85 6.58 -5.36
N LEU A 174 13.85 7.45 -5.39
CA LEU A 174 12.44 7.05 -5.39
C LEU A 174 12.05 6.26 -6.65
N VAL A 175 12.50 6.70 -7.82
CA VAL A 175 12.23 5.98 -9.07
C VAL A 175 12.96 4.63 -9.10
N ASP A 176 14.20 4.57 -8.62
CA ASP A 176 14.96 3.33 -8.56
C ASP A 176 14.29 2.31 -7.60
N MET A 177 13.71 2.78 -6.49
CA MET A 177 12.94 1.94 -5.57
C MET A 177 11.65 1.39 -6.21
N VAL A 178 10.94 2.21 -6.99
CA VAL A 178 9.75 1.79 -7.74
C VAL A 178 10.13 0.70 -8.75
N LEU A 179 11.22 0.89 -9.48
CA LEU A 179 11.73 -0.09 -10.45
C LEU A 179 12.11 -1.42 -9.81
N ILE A 180 12.79 -1.40 -8.65
CA ILE A 180 13.18 -2.61 -7.92
C ILE A 180 11.94 -3.38 -7.45
N GLU A 181 10.90 -2.69 -6.98
CA GLU A 181 9.67 -3.37 -6.58
C GLU A 181 8.91 -3.95 -7.77
N ILE A 182 8.81 -3.23 -8.88
CA ILE A 182 8.16 -3.74 -10.09
C ILE A 182 8.89 -5.01 -10.57
N ALA A 183 10.23 -4.99 -10.62
CA ALA A 183 11.04 -6.15 -10.99
C ALA A 183 10.84 -7.33 -10.04
N SER A 184 10.80 -7.08 -8.73
CA SER A 184 10.55 -8.12 -7.71
C SER A 184 9.14 -8.70 -7.79
N SER A 185 8.15 -7.87 -8.12
CA SER A 185 6.77 -8.28 -8.33
C SER A 185 6.59 -9.08 -9.61
N LEU A 186 7.29 -8.72 -10.69
CA LEU A 186 7.34 -9.52 -11.92
C LEU A 186 7.91 -10.91 -11.66
N ALA A 187 9.07 -11.01 -10.99
CA ALA A 187 9.70 -12.29 -10.66
C ALA A 187 8.74 -13.20 -9.86
N ARG A 188 8.07 -12.67 -8.83
CA ARG A 188 7.09 -13.43 -8.04
C ARG A 188 5.87 -13.91 -8.83
N GLN A 189 5.40 -13.13 -9.81
CA GLN A 189 4.29 -13.55 -10.67
C GLN A 189 4.72 -14.58 -11.70
N MET A 190 5.96 -14.52 -12.18
CA MET A 190 6.54 -15.52 -13.09
C MET A 190 6.86 -16.85 -12.40
N GLU A 191 7.19 -16.82 -11.10
CA GLU A 191 7.44 -18.01 -10.27
C GLU A 191 6.15 -18.71 -9.79
N ARG A 192 4.96 -18.11 -9.95
CA ARG A 192 3.69 -18.80 -9.66
C ARG A 192 3.47 -19.94 -10.67
N PRO A 193 3.10 -21.15 -10.22
CA PRO A 193 3.09 -22.36 -11.04
C PRO A 193 1.88 -22.44 -12.00
N GLU A 194 1.74 -21.46 -12.88
CA GLU A 194 0.87 -21.51 -14.07
C GLU A 194 1.68 -21.53 -15.38
N MET A 195 2.99 -21.25 -15.34
CA MET A 195 3.90 -21.34 -16.50
C MET A 195 4.76 -22.62 -16.55
N ALA A 196 4.46 -23.60 -15.69
CA ALA A 196 5.10 -24.94 -15.70
C ALA A 196 4.24 -26.03 -16.38
N ARG A 197 3.08 -25.66 -16.96
CA ARG A 197 2.16 -26.61 -17.64
C ARG A 197 1.80 -26.20 -19.07
N LEU A 198 2.74 -25.59 -19.77
CA LEU A 198 2.71 -25.50 -21.23
C LEU A 198 4.00 -26.09 -21.79
N ASN A 199 4.10 -27.42 -21.63
CA ASN A 199 4.72 -28.35 -22.57
C ASN A 199 3.73 -29.49 -22.77
#